data_AF-A0ABD5NE00-F1
#
_entry.id   AF-A0ABD5NE00-F1
#
_cell.length_a   1.000
_cell.length_b   1.000
_cell.length_c   1.000
_cell.angle_alpha   90.00
_cell.angle_beta   90.00
_cell.angle_gamma   90.00
#
_symmetry.space_group_name_H-M   'P 1'
#
loop_
_entity.id
_entity.type
_entity.pdbx_description
1 polymer ?
#
loop_
_entity_poly.entity_id
_entity_poly.type
_entity_poly.pdbx_seq_one_letter_code
_entity_poly.pdbx_strand_id
1 'polypeptide(L)'
;MTFASLGLWLLEVAALAALCVGFGYPVIAYSQNVLYREGVVLLTAAFGCLVVGAVLELAVDAGAIGVLGEVVAYVWYAVSGLVSVAATWQFAREFVEFGEDGTVDVDRREFVGGFEDER
;
A
#
# COMPACT_ATOMS: atom_id res chain seq x y z
N MET A 1 2.84 10.96 25.80
CA MET A 1 3.34 9.67 25.28
C MET A 1 4.17 8.95 26.34
N THR A 2 3.97 7.66 26.57
CA THR A 2 4.81 6.85 27.48
C THR A 2 6.07 6.37 26.75
N PHE A 3 7.14 6.00 27.48
CA PHE A 3 8.37 5.47 26.85
C PHE A 3 8.12 4.25 25.96
N ALA A 4 7.21 3.36 26.37
CA ALA A 4 6.83 2.18 25.60
C ALA A 4 6.07 2.53 24.30
N SER A 5 5.18 3.52 24.33
CA SER A 5 4.46 3.97 23.12
C SER A 5 5.38 4.70 22.15
N LEU A 6 6.33 5.50 22.64
CA LEU A 6 7.37 6.13 21.81
C LEU A 6 8.23 5.09 21.07
N GLY A 7 8.65 4.04 21.78
CA GLY A 7 9.43 2.96 21.18
C GLY A 7 8.68 2.21 20.08
N LEU A 8 7.39 1.92 20.28
CA LEU A 8 6.55 1.27 19.28
C LEU A 8 6.36 2.15 18.04
N TRP A 9 6.09 3.45 18.24
CA TRP A 9 5.96 4.42 17.14
C TRP A 9 7.25 4.52 16.31
N LEU A 10 8.42 4.58 16.96
CA LEU A 10 9.70 4.59 16.26
C LEU A 10 9.93 3.33 15.43
N LEU A 11 9.55 2.17 15.96
CA LEU A 11 9.63 0.90 15.25
C LEU A 11 8.71 0.89 14.02
N GLU A 12 7.48 1.37 14.16
CA GLU A 12 6.52 1.50 13.07
C GLU A 12 7.05 2.40 11.95
N VAL A 13 7.50 3.61 12.29
CA VAL A 13 8.06 4.55 11.31
C VAL A 13 9.31 3.99 10.64
N ALA A 14 10.19 3.32 11.39
CA ALA A 14 11.37 2.67 10.82
C ALA A 14 10.99 1.54 9.85
N ALA A 15 9.99 0.73 10.19
CA ALA A 15 9.48 -0.31 9.31
C ALA A 15 8.88 0.28 8.03
N LEU A 16 8.05 1.33 8.13
CA LEU A 16 7.48 2.03 6.98
C LEU A 16 8.57 2.64 6.09
N ALA A 17 9.58 3.28 6.68
CA ALA A 17 10.72 3.82 5.94
C ALA A 17 11.51 2.72 5.21
N ALA A 18 11.74 1.58 5.88
CA ALA A 18 12.40 0.43 5.27
C ALA A 18 11.58 -0.14 4.10
N LEU A 19 10.25 -0.20 4.22
CA LEU A 19 9.35 -0.61 3.13
C LEU A 19 9.40 0.39 1.97
N CYS A 20 9.35 1.69 2.24
CA CYS A 20 9.48 2.72 1.21
C CYS A 20 10.79 2.57 0.41
N VAL A 21 11.91 2.36 1.10
CA VAL A 21 13.21 2.12 0.44
C VAL A 21 13.22 0.78 -0.29
N GLY A 22 12.71 -0.28 0.33
CA GLY A 22 12.70 -1.63 -0.22
C GLY A 22 11.87 -1.77 -1.50
N PHE A 23 10.73 -1.08 -1.59
CA PHE A 23 9.88 -1.06 -2.78
C PHE A 23 10.27 0.04 -3.77
N GLY A 24 10.73 1.20 -3.28
CA GLY A 24 11.18 2.31 -4.13
C GLY A 24 12.49 2.01 -4.86
N TYR A 25 13.44 1.31 -4.22
CA TYR A 25 14.74 1.02 -4.81
C TYR A 25 14.64 0.20 -6.11
N PRO A 26 13.91 -0.93 -6.18
CA PRO A 26 13.72 -1.67 -7.42
C PRO A 26 13.08 -0.82 -8.54
N VAL A 27 12.11 0.04 -8.20
CA VAL A 27 11.44 0.91 -9.18
C VAL A 27 12.41 1.92 -9.79
N ILE A 28 13.36 2.44 -9.00
CA ILE A 28 14.35 3.42 -9.44
C ILE A 28 15.53 2.73 -10.15
N ALA A 29 16.09 1.68 -9.56
CA ALA A 29 17.31 1.02 -10.02
C ALA A 29 17.07 0.03 -11.18
N TYR A 30 15.89 -0.61 -11.21
CA TYR A 30 15.57 -1.69 -12.14
C TYR A 30 14.24 -1.47 -12.84
N SER A 31 13.95 -0.23 -13.27
CA SER A 31 12.64 0.16 -13.79
C SER A 31 12.12 -0.67 -14.97
N GLN A 32 13.01 -1.30 -15.75
CA GLN A 32 12.64 -2.16 -16.89
C GLN A 32 12.38 -3.62 -16.52
N ASN A 33 12.80 -4.06 -15.32
CA ASN A 33 12.66 -5.46 -14.87
C ASN A 33 11.56 -5.65 -13.82
N VAL A 34 10.85 -4.58 -13.44
CA VAL A 34 9.79 -4.63 -12.43
C VAL A 34 8.45 -4.93 -13.08
N LEU A 35 7.92 -6.12 -12.80
CA LEU A 35 6.54 -6.48 -13.10
C LEU A 35 5.59 -5.57 -12.28
N TYR A 36 4.54 -5.03 -12.91
CA TYR A 36 3.57 -4.11 -12.28
C TYR A 36 4.17 -2.87 -11.62
N ARG A 37 5.10 -2.20 -12.31
CA ARG A 37 5.73 -0.95 -11.86
C ARG A 37 4.73 0.07 -11.28
N GLU A 38 3.59 0.27 -11.94
CA GLU A 38 2.55 1.20 -11.50
C GLU A 38 1.96 0.82 -10.13
N GLY A 39 1.68 -0.47 -9.91
CA GLY A 39 1.19 -0.97 -8.62
C GLY A 39 2.22 -0.79 -7.51
N VAL A 40 3.50 -1.07 -7.78
CA VAL A 40 4.60 -0.89 -6.82
C VAL A 40 4.81 0.59 -6.47
N VAL A 41 4.68 1.49 -7.45
CA VAL A 41 4.74 2.95 -7.23
C VAL A 41 3.61 3.41 -6.33
N LEU A 42 2.36 2.98 -6.61
CA LEU A 42 1.22 3.33 -5.77
C LEU A 42 1.37 2.77 -4.35
N LEU A 43 1.83 1.53 -4.20
CA LEU A 43 2.07 0.94 -2.89
C LEU A 43 3.14 1.72 -2.10
N THR A 44 4.23 2.11 -2.76
CA THR A 44 5.29 2.94 -2.17
C THR A 44 4.74 4.31 -1.76
N ALA A 45 3.89 4.91 -2.60
CA ALA A 45 3.23 6.17 -2.28
C ALA A 45 2.27 6.05 -1.09
N ALA A 46 1.54 4.94 -0.95
CA ALA A 46 0.70 4.67 0.21
C ALA A 46 1.52 4.61 1.51
N PHE A 47 2.64 3.88 1.52
CA PHE A 47 3.55 3.88 2.67
C PHE A 47 4.11 5.28 2.97
N GLY A 48 4.45 6.05 1.94
CA GLY A 48 4.84 7.45 2.10
C GLY A 48 3.76 8.29 2.79
N CYS A 49 2.48 8.10 2.42
CA CYS A 49 1.35 8.77 3.07
C CYS A 49 1.24 8.39 4.55
N LEU A 50 1.44 7.11 4.90
CA LEU A 50 1.47 6.67 6.31
C LEU A 50 2.60 7.33 7.10
N VAL A 51 3.81 7.41 6.51
CA VAL A 51 4.95 8.08 7.15
C VAL A 51 4.62 9.56 7.42
N VAL A 52 4.01 10.25 6.46
CA VAL A 52 3.61 11.65 6.64
C VAL A 52 2.55 11.79 7.74
N GLY A 53 1.53 10.92 7.74
CA GLY A 53 0.51 10.88 8.80
C GLY A 53 1.12 10.68 10.19
N ALA A 54 2.00 9.69 10.33
CA ALA A 54 2.66 9.35 11.60
C ALA A 54 3.56 10.47 12.12
N VAL A 55 4.27 11.17 11.24
CA VAL A 55 5.12 12.32 11.61
C VAL A 55 4.27 13.51 12.05
N LEU A 56 3.14 13.77 11.37
CA LEU A 56 2.22 14.84 11.77
C LEU A 56 1.58 14.54 13.13
N GLU A 57 1.16 13.30 13.36
CA GLU A 57 0.60 12.88 14.64
C GLU A 57 1.61 13.06 15.78
N LEU A 58 2.88 12.69 15.57
CA LEU A 58 3.94 12.98 16.53
C LEU A 58 4.10 14.49 16.79
N ALA A 59 4.02 15.31 15.74
CA ALA A 59 4.13 16.76 15.89
C ALA A 59 2.95 17.35 16.68
N VAL A 60 1.74 16.79 16.55
CA VAL A 60 0.57 17.14 17.40
C VAL A 60 0.85 16.74 18.84
N ASP A 61 1.27 15.50 19.09
CA ASP A 61 1.56 14.97 20.42
C ASP A 61 2.68 15.72 21.14
N ALA A 62 3.66 16.22 20.38
CA ALA A 62 4.74 17.07 20.89
C ALA A 62 4.31 18.53 21.14
N GLY A 63 3.08 18.91 20.78
CA GLY A 63 2.55 20.26 20.90
C GLY A 63 3.11 21.25 19.87
N ALA A 64 3.76 20.78 18.82
CA ALA A 64 4.35 21.62 17.76
C ALA A 64 3.30 22.13 16.77
N ILE A 65 2.19 21.39 16.59
CA ILE A 65 1.06 21.77 15.75
C ILE A 65 -0.26 21.56 16.50
N GLY A 66 -1.25 22.40 16.22
CA GLY A 66 -2.57 22.34 16.87
C GLY A 66 -3.55 21.37 16.21
N VAL A 67 -4.83 21.47 16.58
CA VAL A 67 -5.93 20.59 16.12
C VAL A 67 -6.04 20.46 14.59
N LEU A 68 -5.72 21.52 13.85
CA LEU A 68 -5.69 21.45 12.38
C LEU A 68 -4.63 20.46 11.86
N GLY A 69 -3.50 20.33 12.56
CA GLY A 69 -2.46 19.35 12.23
C GLY A 69 -2.93 17.92 12.39
N GLU A 70 -3.73 17.65 13.42
CA GLU A 70 -4.35 16.34 13.68
C GLU A 70 -5.32 15.96 12.55
N VAL A 71 -6.16 16.89 12.11
CA VAL A 71 -7.04 16.68 10.96
C VAL A 71 -6.23 16.35 9.69
N VAL A 72 -5.13 17.07 9.45
CA VAL A 72 -4.27 16.80 8.28
C VAL A 72 -3.61 15.42 8.39
N ALA A 73 -3.20 14.97 9.58
CA ALA A 73 -2.70 13.62 9.79
C ALA A 73 -3.74 12.55 9.40
N TYR A 74 -5.00 12.71 9.84
CA TYR A 74 -6.08 11.81 9.46
C TYR A 74 -6.39 11.82 7.96
N VAL A 75 -6.29 12.99 7.31
CA VAL A 75 -6.42 13.07 5.85
C VAL A 75 -5.33 12.23 5.17
N TRP A 76 -4.09 12.29 5.64
CA TRP A 76 -3.01 11.47 5.07
C TRP A 76 -3.22 9.97 5.28
N TYR A 77 -3.76 9.56 6.43
CA TYR A 77 -4.15 8.16 6.64
C TYR A 77 -5.29 7.73 5.69
N ALA A 78 -6.29 8.59 5.48
CA ALA A 78 -7.38 8.31 4.54
C ALA A 78 -6.88 8.23 3.09
N VAL A 79 -6.00 9.15 2.68
CA VAL A 79 -5.35 9.13 1.37
C VAL A 79 -4.51 7.87 1.20
N SER A 80 -3.75 7.46 2.23
CA SER A 80 -3.03 6.19 2.20
C SER A 80 -3.97 5.01 1.93
N GLY A 81 -5.14 4.98 2.57
CA GLY A 81 -6.13 3.92 2.34
C GLY A 81 -6.60 3.86 0.88
N LEU A 82 -6.94 5.02 0.30
CA LEU A 82 -7.35 5.11 -1.11
C LEU A 82 -6.25 4.67 -2.07
N VAL A 83 -5.01 5.09 -1.81
CA VAL A 83 -3.86 4.73 -2.63
C VAL A 83 -3.53 3.23 -2.50
N SER A 84 -3.68 2.64 -1.31
CA SER A 84 -3.53 1.19 -1.11
C SER A 84 -4.57 0.38 -1.88
N VAL A 85 -5.82 0.86 -1.94
CA VAL A 85 -6.87 0.23 -2.76
C VAL A 85 -6.51 0.33 -4.24
N ALA A 86 -6.06 1.50 -4.70
CA ALA A 86 -5.62 1.68 -6.09
C ALA A 86 -4.40 0.81 -6.45
N ALA A 87 -3.44 0.66 -5.52
CA ALA A 87 -2.29 -0.24 -5.69
C ALA A 87 -2.75 -1.69 -5.81
N THR A 88 -3.63 -2.14 -4.91
CA THR A 88 -4.22 -3.49 -4.94
C THR A 88 -4.95 -3.75 -6.25
N TRP A 89 -5.72 -2.76 -6.74
CA TRP A 89 -6.39 -2.86 -8.03
C TRP A 89 -5.41 -3.07 -9.19
N GLN A 90 -4.29 -2.34 -9.23
CA GLN A 90 -3.29 -2.51 -10.29
C GLN A 90 -2.66 -3.90 -10.29
N PHE A 91 -2.48 -4.52 -9.12
CA PHE A 91 -2.02 -5.90 -9.01
C PHE A 91 -3.12 -6.91 -9.40
N ALA A 92 -4.37 -6.63 -9.05
CA ALA A 92 -5.50 -7.53 -9.30
C ALA A 92 -6.02 -7.46 -10.75
N ARG A 93 -5.78 -6.38 -11.48
CA ARG A 93 -6.40 -6.11 -12.80
C ARG A 93 -6.20 -7.23 -13.83
N GLU A 94 -5.09 -7.95 -13.75
CA GLU A 94 -4.77 -9.03 -14.70
C GLU A 94 -5.60 -10.29 -14.44
N PHE A 95 -6.21 -10.40 -13.26
CA PHE A 95 -7.10 -11.50 -12.88
C PHE A 95 -8.59 -11.15 -13.01
N VAL A 96 -8.91 -9.95 -13.52
CA VAL A 96 -10.28 -9.46 -13.68
C VAL A 96 -10.61 -9.39 -15.17
N GLU A 97 -11.40 -10.33 -15.66
CA GLU A 97 -12.02 -10.23 -16.98
C GLU A 97 -13.36 -9.50 -16.85
N PHE A 98 -13.53 -8.46 -17.65
CA PHE A 98 -14.82 -7.78 -17.78
C PHE A 98 -15.57 -8.44 -18.94
N GLY A 99 -16.67 -9.13 -18.64
CA GLY A 99 -17.56 -9.66 -19.68
C GLY A 99 -18.19 -8.54 -20.50
N GLU A 100 -18.69 -8.84 -21.71
CA GLU A 100 -19.33 -7.87 -22.62
C GLU A 100 -20.51 -7.11 -21.99
N ASP A 101 -21.13 -7.68 -20.94
CA ASP A 101 -22.25 -7.09 -20.19
C ASP A 101 -21.84 -6.26 -18.97
N GLY A 102 -20.52 -6.04 -18.75
CA GLY A 102 -20.00 -5.29 -17.59
C GLY A 102 -20.04 -6.05 -16.26
N THR A 103 -20.39 -7.34 -16.28
CA THR A 103 -20.26 -8.24 -15.14
C THR A 103 -18.80 -8.67 -14.97
N VAL A 104 -18.32 -8.64 -13.72
CA VAL A 104 -16.99 -9.16 -13.33
C VAL A 104 -17.05 -10.68 -13.41
N ASP A 105 -16.43 -11.26 -14.43
CA ASP A 105 -16.27 -12.71 -14.52
C ASP A 105 -14.89 -13.04 -13.92
N VAL A 106 -14.90 -13.63 -12.73
CA VAL A 106 -13.67 -14.14 -12.11
C VAL A 106 -13.47 -15.52 -12.69
N ASP A 107 -12.48 -15.69 -13.58
CA ASP A 107 -12.23 -16.98 -14.21
C ASP A 107 -11.91 -18.04 -13.14
N ARG A 108 -12.89 -18.90 -12.86
CA ARG A 108 -12.75 -20.03 -11.92
C ARG A 108 -12.16 -21.26 -12.59
N ARG A 109 -11.83 -21.22 -13.89
CA ARG A 109 -11.54 -22.42 -14.68
C ARG A 109 -10.11 -22.95 -14.51
N GLU A 110 -9.20 -22.22 -13.87
CA GLU A 110 -7.80 -22.66 -13.73
C GLU A 110 -7.52 -23.60 -12.52
N PHE A 111 -8.53 -23.92 -11.70
CA PHE A 111 -8.37 -24.84 -10.55
C PHE A 111 -9.10 -26.19 -10.68
N VAL A 112 -9.38 -26.66 -11.90
CA VAL A 112 -9.89 -28.02 -12.13
C VAL A 112 -8.72 -28.90 -12.57
N GLY A 113 -8.21 -29.70 -11.63
CA GLY A 113 -7.02 -30.53 -11.78
C GLY A 113 -7.11 -31.52 -12.94
N GLY A 114 -6.14 -31.46 -13.84
CA GLY A 114 -5.94 -32.41 -14.95
C GLY A 114 -5.30 -33.71 -14.48
N PHE A 115 -6.04 -34.53 -13.74
CA PHE A 115 -5.64 -35.93 -13.42
C PHE A 115 -6.66 -36.97 -13.91
N GLU A 116 -7.44 -36.62 -14.93
CA GLU A 116 -8.49 -37.49 -15.47
C GLU A 116 -8.33 -37.62 -16.98
N ASP A 117 -7.18 -38.13 -17.45
CA ASP A 117 -7.15 -38.93 -18.68
C ASP A 117 -5.89 -39.81 -18.80
N GLU A 118 -5.86 -40.89 -18.01
CA GLU A 118 -5.07 -42.07 -18.35
C GLU A 118 -5.90 -43.32 -18.02
N ARG A 119 -6.86 -43.68 -18.90
CA ARG A 119 -7.25 -45.08 -19.17
C ARG A 119 -8.21 -45.26 -20.34
#